data_AF-A0A5K1EU72-F1
#
_entry.id   AF-A0A5K1EU72-F1
#
_cell.length_a   1.000
_cell.length_b   1.000
_cell.length_c   1.000
_cell.angle_alpha   90.00
_cell.angle_beta   90.00
_cell.angle_gamma   90.00
#
_symmetry.space_group_name_H-M   'P 1'
#
loop_
_entity.id
_entity.type
_entity.pdbx_description
1 polymer ?
#
loop_
_entity_poly.entity_id
_entity_poly.type
_entity_poly.pdbx_seq_one_letter_code
_entity_poly.pdbx_strand_id
1 'polypeptide(L)'
;MRFVEELSCRASMERRFVEWTEQFVSQERGNRVVHYIVKDSDGDSFVAVVGTERSLRHMVYVVSDEFLQVSGLEKSMNSNFKWRSRREVVDWLTSLLAKQQPASPGHLS
;
A
#
# COMPACT_ATOMS: atom_id res chain seq x y z
N MET A 1 24.66 -23.88 -4.62
CA MET A 1 23.21 -23.62 -4.71
C MET A 1 22.99 -22.12 -4.56
N ARG A 2 23.06 -21.37 -5.66
CA ARG A 2 22.56 -19.99 -5.72
C ARG A 2 21.30 -20.05 -6.55
N PHE A 3 20.20 -20.36 -5.88
CA PHE A 3 18.89 -20.34 -6.50
C PHE A 3 18.36 -18.90 -6.41
N VAL A 4 18.16 -18.32 -7.59
CA VAL A 4 17.19 -17.26 -7.89
C VAL A 4 17.41 -15.85 -7.31
N GLU A 5 18.53 -15.21 -7.63
CA GLU A 5 18.63 -13.74 -7.75
C GLU A 5 18.18 -13.25 -9.15
N GLU A 6 17.17 -13.88 -9.76
CA GLU A 6 16.70 -13.62 -11.13
C GLU A 6 15.24 -13.14 -11.19
N LEU A 7 14.83 -12.25 -10.27
CA LEU A 7 13.54 -11.54 -10.38
C LEU A 7 13.68 -10.02 -10.21
N SER A 8 14.91 -9.49 -10.12
CA SER A 8 15.18 -8.07 -9.85
C SER A 8 14.87 -7.11 -11.01
N CYS A 9 14.40 -7.57 -12.17
CA CYS A 9 14.17 -6.69 -13.33
C CYS A 9 12.84 -6.94 -14.05
N ARG A 10 11.71 -7.11 -13.33
CA ARG A 10 10.43 -6.65 -13.87
C ARG A 10 10.35 -5.12 -13.73
N ALA A 11 11.21 -4.46 -14.50
CA ALA A 11 11.14 -3.04 -14.71
C ALA A 11 9.79 -2.70 -15.37
N SER A 12 9.10 -1.74 -14.76
CA SER A 12 8.35 -0.73 -15.48
C SER A 12 7.19 -1.20 -16.36
N MET A 13 6.25 -1.93 -15.76
CA MET A 13 4.82 -1.75 -16.06
C MET A 13 4.13 -1.65 -14.70
N GLU A 14 3.28 -0.63 -14.55
CA GLU A 14 2.54 -0.30 -13.33
C GLU A 14 2.10 -1.57 -12.58
N ARG A 15 2.75 -1.89 -11.45
CA ARG A 15 2.43 -3.09 -10.67
C ARG A 15 0.96 -3.02 -10.28
N ARG A 16 0.21 -4.08 -10.61
CA ARG A 16 -1.23 -4.10 -10.41
C ARG A 16 -1.60 -4.69 -9.08
N PHE A 17 -2.03 -3.84 -8.16
CA PHE A 17 -2.57 -4.25 -6.87
C PHE A 17 -4.02 -4.70 -7.00
N VAL A 18 -4.34 -5.84 -6.40
CA VAL A 18 -5.65 -6.51 -6.54
C VAL A 18 -6.44 -6.55 -5.23
N GLU A 19 -5.74 -6.57 -4.09
CA GLU A 19 -6.36 -6.58 -2.77
C GLU A 19 -5.50 -5.85 -1.73
N TRP A 20 -6.12 -5.43 -0.63
CA TRP A 20 -5.43 -4.95 0.56
C TRP A 20 -6.07 -5.52 1.82
N THR A 21 -5.26 -5.70 2.86
CA THR A 21 -5.68 -6.23 4.17
C THR A 21 -5.11 -5.39 5.30
N GLU A 22 -5.79 -5.42 6.46
CA GLU A 22 -5.36 -4.76 7.69
C GLU A 22 -4.90 -5.82 8.70
N GLN A 23 -3.69 -5.65 9.25
CA GLN A 23 -3.11 -6.57 10.21
C GLN A 23 -2.57 -5.82 11.43
N PHE A 24 -3.05 -6.16 12.62
CA PHE A 24 -2.52 -5.63 13.88
C PHE A 24 -1.24 -6.38 14.27
N VAL A 25 -0.12 -5.66 14.35
CA VAL A 25 1.18 -6.20 14.77
C VAL A 25 1.35 -6.07 16.29
N SER A 26 0.92 -4.94 16.86
CA SER A 26 0.81 -4.76 18.31
C SER A 26 -0.47 -4.02 18.65
N GLN A 27 -1.14 -4.46 19.71
CA GLN A 27 -2.38 -3.86 20.21
C GLN A 27 -2.20 -3.22 21.60
N GLU A 28 -0.98 -3.23 22.13
CA GLU A 28 -0.67 -2.68 23.44
C GLU A 28 -0.86 -1.15 23.46
N ARG A 29 -1.56 -0.65 24.49
CA ARG A 29 -1.79 0.79 24.65
C ARG A 29 -0.46 1.51 24.85
N GLY A 30 -0.20 2.51 24.02
CA GLY A 30 1.06 3.26 23.94
C GLY A 30 1.98 2.77 22.82
N ASN A 31 1.79 1.54 22.33
CA ASN A 31 2.67 0.88 21.38
C ASN A 31 1.89 0.20 20.24
N ARG A 32 0.67 0.66 19.92
CA ARG A 32 -0.11 0.04 18.85
C ARG A 32 0.60 0.17 17.51
N VAL A 33 0.64 -0.93 16.78
CA VAL A 33 1.16 -1.00 15.41
C VAL A 33 0.17 -1.78 14.54
N VAL A 34 -0.20 -1.19 13.40
CA VAL A 34 -1.06 -1.81 12.39
C VAL A 34 -0.39 -1.68 11.03
N HIS A 35 -0.33 -2.77 10.28
CA HIS A 35 0.15 -2.79 8.90
C HIS A 35 -1.04 -2.90 7.96
N TYR A 36 -1.01 -2.10 6.90
CA TYR A 36 -1.88 -2.27 5.76
C TYR A 36 -1.06 -2.89 4.65
N ILE A 37 -1.42 -4.12 4.28
CA ILE A 37 -0.67 -4.95 3.34
C ILE A 37 -1.45 -4.94 2.03
N VAL A 38 -0.78 -4.66 0.93
CA VAL A 38 -1.35 -4.78 -0.42
C VAL A 38 -0.75 -6.01 -1.08
N LYS A 39 -1.54 -6.63 -1.94
CA LYS A 39 -1.10 -7.77 -2.74
C LYS A 39 -1.24 -7.45 -4.21
N ASP A 40 -0.24 -7.84 -4.99
CA ASP A 40 -0.26 -7.68 -6.43
C ASP A 40 -0.92 -8.87 -7.16
N SER A 41 -1.04 -8.72 -8.48
CA SER A 41 -1.59 -9.76 -9.35
C SER A 41 -0.72 -11.02 -9.47
N ASP A 42 0.56 -10.92 -9.14
CA ASP A 42 1.49 -12.05 -9.13
C ASP A 42 1.42 -12.84 -7.81
N GLY A 43 0.76 -12.27 -6.79
CA GLY A 43 0.53 -12.89 -5.48
C GLY A 43 1.49 -12.40 -4.40
N ASP A 44 2.41 -11.50 -4.74
CA ASP A 44 3.36 -10.91 -3.80
C ASP A 44 2.65 -9.90 -2.89
N SER A 45 3.06 -9.87 -1.62
CA SER A 45 2.45 -9.02 -0.59
C SER A 45 3.46 -8.02 -0.04
N PHE A 46 3.06 -6.76 0.05
CA PHE A 46 3.91 -5.64 0.46
C PHE A 46 3.22 -4.82 1.55
N VAL A 47 3.97 -4.38 2.55
CA VAL A 47 3.44 -3.44 3.55
C VAL A 47 3.32 -2.08 2.89
N ALA A 48 2.10 -1.63 2.55
CA ALA A 48 1.90 -0.33 1.93
C ALA A 48 1.95 0.80 2.96
N VAL A 49 1.29 0.62 4.11
CA VAL A 49 1.18 1.65 5.14
C VAL A 49 1.41 1.07 6.53
N VAL A 50 2.16 1.78 7.36
CA VAL A 50 2.40 1.45 8.76
C VAL A 50 1.73 2.50 9.65
N GLY A 51 0.73 2.08 10.43
CA GLY A 51 0.12 2.85 11.49
C GLY A 51 0.82 2.61 12.83
N THR A 52 1.32 3.66 13.48
CA THR A 52 2.00 3.58 14.78
C THR A 52 1.44 4.58 15.78
N GLU A 53 1.40 4.21 17.07
CA GLU A 53 0.95 5.10 18.14
C GLU A 53 2.09 6.07 18.48
N ARG A 54 1.94 7.34 18.09
CA ARG A 54 2.96 8.39 18.38
C ARG A 54 2.76 9.04 19.73
N SER A 55 1.55 9.01 20.24
CA SER A 55 1.16 9.47 21.58
C SER A 55 -0.08 8.71 22.00
N LEU A 56 -0.44 8.75 23.29
CA LEU A 56 -1.64 8.06 23.78
C LEU A 56 -2.87 8.38 22.92
N ARG A 57 -3.44 7.36 22.27
CA ARG A 57 -4.62 7.47 21.38
C ARG A 57 -4.40 8.21 20.06
N HIS A 58 -3.17 8.60 19.74
CA HIS A 58 -2.84 9.27 18.49
C HIS A 58 -2.06 8.33 17.58
N MET A 59 -2.78 7.75 16.62
CA MET A 59 -2.19 6.98 15.54
C MET A 59 -1.66 7.92 14.46
N VAL A 60 -0.55 7.55 13.85
CA VAL A 60 -0.02 8.15 12.62
C VAL A 60 0.24 7.05 11.63
N TYR A 61 -0.13 7.27 10.39
CA TYR A 61 -0.01 6.29 9.31
C TYR A 61 0.96 6.81 8.27
N VAL A 62 1.97 6.03 7.90
CA VAL A 62 2.98 6.42 6.91
C VAL A 62 3.12 5.35 5.85
N VAL A 63 3.28 5.75 4.58
CA VAL A 63 3.60 4.79 3.51
C VAL A 63 4.99 4.22 3.76
N SER A 64 5.17 2.92 3.50
CA SER A 64 6.48 2.29 3.61
C SER A 64 7.37 2.68 2.43
N ASP A 65 8.65 2.87 2.71
CA ASP A 65 9.64 3.20 1.68
C ASP A 65 9.78 2.07 0.64
N GLU A 66 9.75 0.82 1.12
CA GLU A 66 9.77 -0.38 0.27
C GLU A 66 8.60 -0.39 -0.72
N PHE A 67 7.40 -0.03 -0.27
CA PHE A 67 6.22 0.06 -1.13
C PHE A 67 6.37 1.15 -2.19
N LEU A 68 6.95 2.31 -1.87
CA LEU A 68 7.18 3.38 -2.84
C LEU A 68 8.11 2.92 -3.97
N GLN A 69 9.16 2.18 -3.62
CA GLN A 69 10.10 1.62 -4.57
C GLN A 69 9.44 0.60 -5.51
N VAL A 70 8.55 -0.26 -5.01
CA VAL A 70 7.88 -1.27 -5.84
C VAL A 70 6.65 -0.76 -6.59
N SER A 71 5.92 0.22 -6.04
CA SER A 71 4.70 0.72 -6.67
C SER A 71 4.98 1.69 -7.82
N GLY A 72 6.17 2.29 -7.87
CA GLY A 72 6.50 3.35 -8.83
C GLY A 72 5.71 4.65 -8.60
N LEU A 73 5.02 4.77 -7.45
CA LEU A 73 4.13 5.88 -7.12
C LEU A 73 4.87 7.19 -6.79
N GLU A 74 6.20 7.12 -6.63
CA GLU A 74 7.13 8.24 -6.41
C GLU A 74 6.85 9.45 -7.32
N LYS A 75 6.34 9.24 -8.54
CA LYS A 75 6.11 10.31 -9.53
C LYS A 75 4.71 10.94 -9.50
N SER A 76 3.71 10.35 -8.83
CA SER A 76 2.29 10.72 -9.02
C SER A 76 1.63 11.48 -7.87
N MET A 77 2.16 11.47 -6.64
CA MET A 77 1.40 11.97 -5.48
C MET A 77 2.23 12.89 -4.58
N ASN A 78 2.15 14.19 -4.87
CA ASN A 78 2.62 15.30 -4.01
C ASN A 78 1.85 15.44 -2.67
N SER A 79 1.06 14.45 -2.27
CA SER A 79 0.42 14.42 -0.96
C SER A 79 1.37 13.74 0.01
N ASN A 80 1.84 14.48 1.02
CA ASN A 80 2.57 13.92 2.17
C ASN A 80 2.01 12.54 2.52
N PHE A 81 2.81 11.48 2.35
CA PHE A 81 2.47 10.08 2.59
C PHE A 81 2.31 9.76 4.09
N LYS A 82 1.58 10.62 4.79
CA LYS A 82 1.40 10.65 6.23
C LYS A 82 -0.02 11.09 6.56
N TRP A 83 -0.80 10.18 7.14
CA TRP A 83 -2.20 10.42 7.53
C TRP A 83 -2.37 10.39 9.05
N ARG A 84 -3.45 11.05 9.53
CA ARG A 84 -3.81 11.10 10.95
C ARG A 84 -5.03 10.23 11.28
N SER A 85 -5.71 9.71 10.27
CA SER A 85 -6.89 8.85 10.45
C SER A 85 -6.81 7.58 9.61
N ARG A 86 -7.36 6.48 10.15
CA ARG A 86 -7.55 5.22 9.43
C ARG A 86 -8.37 5.40 8.15
N ARG A 87 -9.36 6.28 8.18
CA ARG A 87 -10.23 6.54 7.04
C ARG A 87 -9.43 7.02 5.82
N GLU A 88 -8.55 7.99 6.00
CA GLU A 88 -7.71 8.49 4.88
C GLU A 88 -6.85 7.38 4.26
N VAL A 89 -6.31 6.48 5.09
CA VAL A 89 -5.54 5.32 4.62
C VAL A 89 -6.41 4.39 3.79
N VAL A 90 -7.60 4.05 4.28
CA VAL A 90 -8.55 3.17 3.58
C VAL A 90 -9.04 3.79 2.28
N ASP A 91 -9.38 5.08 2.28
CA ASP A 91 -9.76 5.83 1.08
C ASP A 91 -8.62 5.80 0.05
N TRP A 92 -7.37 6.03 0.48
CA TRP A 92 -6.21 5.96 -0.41
C TRP A 92 -5.99 4.56 -0.98
N LEU A 93 -5.99 3.51 -0.15
CA LEU A 93 -5.84 2.12 -0.61
C LEU A 93 -6.95 1.73 -1.58
N THR A 94 -8.19 2.11 -1.29
CA THR A 94 -9.33 1.83 -2.19
C THR A 94 -9.17 2.57 -3.51
N SER A 95 -8.71 3.83 -3.48
CA SER A 95 -8.43 4.59 -4.70
C SER A 95 -7.28 4.01 -5.53
N LEU A 96 -6.27 3.42 -4.87
CA LEU A 96 -5.15 2.73 -5.51
C LEU A 96 -5.65 1.53 -6.31
N LEU A 97 -6.52 0.69 -5.72
CA LEU A 97 -7.11 -0.46 -6.40
C LEU A 97 -8.11 -0.04 -7.50
N ALA A 98 -8.84 1.06 -7.30
CA ALA A 98 -9.81 1.55 -8.29
C ALA A 98 -9.13 2.09 -9.56
N LYS A 99 -8.02 2.84 -9.44
CA LYS A 99 -7.25 3.35 -10.59
C LYS A 99 -6.68 2.24 -11.48
N GLN A 100 -6.44 1.07 -10.89
CA GLN A 100 -5.94 -0.09 -11.60
C GLN A 100 -7.01 -0.75 -12.47
N GLN A 101 -8.31 -0.55 -12.20
CA GLN A 101 -9.35 -1.11 -13.06
C GLN A 101 -9.37 -0.37 -14.41
N PRO A 102 -9.24 -1.09 -15.55
CA PRO A 102 -9.43 -0.45 -16.84
C PRO A 102 -10.85 0.09 -16.86
N ALA A 103 -11.00 1.38 -17.15
CA ALA A 103 -12.30 2.00 -17.40
C ALA A 103 -13.01 1.13 -18.44
N SER A 104 -14.09 0.45 -18.03
CA SER A 104 -14.81 -0.47 -18.89
C SER A 104 -15.31 0.32 -20.11
N PRO A 105 -14.90 -0.03 -21.35
CA PRO A 105 -15.45 0.62 -22.53
C PRO A 105 -16.83 0.03 -22.80
N GLY A 106 -17.89 0.69 -22.33
CA GLY A 106 -19.26 0.37 -22.67
C GLY A 106 -20.16 1.50 -22.17
N HIS A 107 -21.04 2.11 -22.96
CA HIS A 107 -21.81 1.57 -24.06
C HIS A 107 -22.24 2.74 -24.97
N LEU A 108 -21.79 2.76 -26.22
CA LEU A 108 -22.45 3.54 -27.28
C LEU A 108 -23.57 2.65 -27.84
N SER A 109 -24.80 3.06 -27.64
CA SER A 109 -25.98 2.65 -28.42
C SER A 109 -26.86 3.87 -28.63
#